data_AF-A0A964UHC1-F1
#
_entry.id   AF-A0A964UHC1-F1
#
_cell.length_a   1.000
_cell.length_b   1.000
_cell.length_c   1.000
_cell.angle_alpha   90.00
_cell.angle_beta   90.00
_cell.angle_gamma   90.00
#
_symmetry.space_group_name_H-M   'P 1'
#
loop_
_entity.id
_entity.type
_entity.pdbx_description
1 polymer ?
#
loop_
_entity_poly.entity_id
_entity_poly.type
_entity_poly.pdbx_seq_one_letter_code
_entity_poly.pdbx_strand_id
1 'polypeptide(L)'
;MKYIRYASIAIFALALVLIALANRGIVTLRVLPDELAGFAALNPTYDVPLYVVIFGGILAGLVVGFVWEWIREAGERAAAARQARELASLRAEVARLRKTDPRHRDEVLAALDEAG
;
A
#
# COMPACT_ATOMS: atom_id res chain seq x y z
N MET A 1 27.85 11.45 -4.08
CA MET A 1 26.52 10.82 -3.92
C MET A 1 25.58 11.58 -2.98
N LYS A 2 25.94 11.88 -1.71
CA LYS A 2 25.06 12.64 -0.78
C LYS A 2 24.74 14.08 -1.24
N TYR A 3 25.72 14.79 -1.78
CA TYR A 3 25.54 16.16 -2.27
C TYR A 3 24.54 16.27 -3.41
N ILE A 4 24.56 15.32 -4.35
CA ILE A 4 23.60 15.28 -5.46
C ILE A 4 22.19 15.09 -4.91
N ARG A 5 21.99 14.15 -3.98
CA ARG A 5 20.70 13.95 -3.32
C ARG A 5 20.21 15.21 -2.61
N TYR A 6 21.09 15.91 -1.87
CA TYR A 6 20.71 17.15 -1.19
C TYR A 6 20.41 18.29 -2.17
N ALA A 7 21.19 18.43 -3.23
CA ALA A 7 20.93 19.41 -4.29
C ALA A 7 19.57 19.16 -4.95
N SER A 8 19.24 17.89 -5.27
CA SER A 8 17.94 17.54 -5.84
C SER A 8 16.79 17.88 -4.88
N ILE A 9 16.92 17.54 -3.59
CA ILE A 9 15.90 17.88 -2.58
C ILE A 9 15.76 19.39 -2.42
N ALA A 10 16.87 20.13 -2.41
CA ALA A 10 16.86 21.58 -2.27
C ALA A 10 16.19 22.27 -3.47
N ILE A 11 16.50 21.83 -4.69
CA ILE A 11 15.87 22.35 -5.92
C ILE A 11 14.36 22.05 -5.90
N PHE A 12 13.98 20.83 -5.52
CA PHE A 12 12.57 20.45 -5.43
C PHE A 12 11.83 21.26 -4.36
N ALA A 13 12.41 21.42 -3.18
CA ALA A 13 11.83 22.22 -2.09
C ALA A 13 11.69 23.69 -2.51
N LEU A 14 12.70 24.25 -3.18
CA LEU A 14 12.65 25.61 -3.70
C LEU A 14 11.51 25.78 -4.71
N ALA A 15 11.34 24.83 -5.63
CA ALA A 15 10.24 24.85 -6.59
C ALA A 15 8.87 24.85 -5.90
N LEU A 16 8.69 24.03 -4.86
CA LEU A 16 7.45 24.02 -4.07
C LEU A 16 7.18 25.36 -3.38
N VAL A 17 8.22 25.98 -2.81
CA VAL A 17 8.10 27.31 -2.17
C VAL A 17 7.73 28.38 -3.20
N LEU A 18 8.34 28.36 -4.39
CA LEU A 18 7.99 29.31 -5.46
C LEU A 18 6.55 29.14 -5.92
N ILE A 19 6.08 27.90 -6.10
CA ILE A 19 4.67 27.61 -6.42
C ILE A 19 3.76 28.12 -5.30
N ALA A 20 4.13 27.93 -4.04
CA ALA A 20 3.34 28.40 -2.89
C ALA A 20 3.22 29.93 -2.86
N LEU A 21 4.34 30.63 -3.05
CA LEU A 21 4.36 32.10 -3.10
C LEU A 21 3.55 32.64 -4.29
N ALA A 22 3.68 32.02 -5.46
CA ALA A 22 2.94 32.39 -6.66
C ALA A 22 1.43 32.20 -6.48
N ASN A 23 1.02 31.15 -5.75
CA ASN A 23 -0.38 30.78 -5.52
C ASN A 23 -0.84 31.12 -4.09
N ARG A 24 -0.43 32.29 -3.58
CA ARG A 24 -0.88 32.82 -2.28
C ARG A 24 -2.29 33.41 -2.27
N GLY A 25 -2.97 33.40 -3.42
CA GLY A 25 -4.33 33.92 -3.54
C GLY A 25 -5.28 33.17 -2.62
N ILE A 26 -6.13 33.92 -1.91
CA ILE A 26 -7.14 33.35 -1.02
C ILE A 26 -8.30 32.85 -1.89
N VAL A 27 -8.70 31.60 -1.66
CA VAL A 27 -9.85 30.97 -2.29
C VAL A 27 -10.80 30.52 -1.21
N THR A 28 -12.09 30.78 -1.45
CA THR A 28 -13.19 30.36 -0.60
C THR A 28 -13.52 28.90 -0.89
N LEU A 29 -13.20 28.01 0.04
CA LEU A 29 -13.59 26.61 0.00
C LEU A 29 -14.99 26.44 0.57
N ARG A 30 -15.90 25.93 -0.25
CA ARG A 30 -17.23 25.49 0.18
C ARG A 30 -17.24 23.97 0.23
N VAL A 31 -17.53 23.42 1.41
CA VAL A 31 -17.55 21.95 1.61
C VAL A 31 -18.83 21.34 1.02
N LEU A 32 -19.93 22.09 1.04
CA LEU A 32 -21.23 21.66 0.52
C LEU A 32 -21.66 22.53 -0.68
N PRO A 33 -22.33 21.94 -1.68
CA PRO A 33 -23.01 22.68 -2.75
C PRO A 33 -24.16 23.53 -2.20
N ASP A 34 -24.40 24.69 -2.82
CA ASP A 34 -25.45 25.64 -2.42
C ASP A 34 -26.87 25.03 -2.44
N GLU A 35 -27.09 23.97 -3.23
CA GLU A 35 -28.35 23.24 -3.33
C GLU A 35 -28.60 22.33 -2.11
N LEU A 36 -27.53 21.82 -1.51
CA LEU A 36 -27.56 20.99 -0.30
C LEU A 36 -27.46 21.84 0.97
N ALA A 37 -27.07 23.11 0.82
CA ALA A 37 -26.95 24.07 1.90
C ALA A 37 -28.26 24.33 2.65
N GLY A 38 -29.41 24.13 1.98
CA GLY A 38 -30.73 24.20 2.63
C GLY A 38 -31.04 23.01 3.56
N PHE A 39 -30.37 21.86 3.37
CA PHE A 39 -30.57 20.66 4.19
C PHE A 39 -29.58 20.57 5.35
N ALA A 40 -28.37 21.11 5.18
CA ALA A 40 -27.37 21.24 6.23
C ALA A 40 -27.35 22.71 6.71
N ALA A 41 -27.89 22.96 7.90
CA ALA A 41 -27.86 24.29 8.55
C ALA A 41 -26.43 24.85 8.76
N LEU A 42 -25.40 24.05 8.49
CA LEU A 42 -24.00 24.40 8.60
C LEU A 42 -23.33 24.16 7.23
N ASN A 43 -23.04 25.25 6.51
CA ASN A 43 -22.19 25.24 5.32
C ASN A 43 -20.85 25.87 5.69
N PRO A 44 -19.94 25.12 6.30
CA PRO A 44 -18.65 25.66 6.71
C PRO A 44 -17.89 26.10 5.46
N THR A 45 -17.61 27.40 5.42
CA THR A 45 -16.89 28.08 4.35
C THR A 45 -15.56 28.54 4.92
N TYR A 46 -14.46 28.19 4.24
CA TYR A 46 -13.12 28.51 4.71
C TYR A 46 -12.35 29.26 3.65
N ASP A 47 -11.84 30.43 4.01
CA ASP A 47 -10.92 31.18 3.17
C ASP A 47 -9.50 30.71 3.43
N VAL A 48 -8.90 30.05 2.44
CA VAL A 48 -7.54 29.50 2.54
C VAL A 48 -6.72 29.83 1.31
N PRO A 49 -5.39 29.94 1.41
CA PRO A 49 -4.54 30.11 0.24
C PRO A 49 -4.63 28.92 -0.72
N LEU A 50 -4.65 29.18 -2.03
CA LEU A 50 -4.78 28.15 -3.06
C LEU A 50 -3.70 27.06 -2.97
N TYR A 51 -2.47 27.41 -2.64
CA TYR A 51 -1.40 26.42 -2.49
C TYR A 51 -1.69 25.37 -1.41
N VAL A 52 -2.43 25.73 -0.34
CA VAL A 52 -2.82 24.80 0.72
C VAL A 52 -3.79 23.77 0.17
N VAL A 53 -4.73 24.21 -0.67
CA VAL A 53 -5.71 23.34 -1.33
C VAL A 53 -5.01 22.37 -2.28
N ILE A 54 -4.09 22.87 -3.11
CA ILE A 54 -3.35 22.06 -4.08
C ILE A 54 -2.49 21.01 -3.36
N PHE A 55 -1.63 21.43 -2.43
CA PHE A 55 -0.75 20.49 -1.73
C PHE A 55 -1.52 19.54 -0.80
N GLY A 56 -2.56 20.04 -0.13
CA GLY A 56 -3.45 19.21 0.68
C GLY A 56 -4.17 18.16 -0.16
N GLY A 57 -4.67 18.53 -1.35
CA GLY A 57 -5.29 17.61 -2.30
C GLY A 57 -4.34 16.55 -2.82
N ILE A 58 -3.11 16.92 -3.19
CA ILE A 58 -2.07 15.97 -3.61
C ILE A 58 -1.75 14.98 -2.48
N LEU A 59 -1.56 15.49 -1.25
CA LEU A 59 -1.24 14.65 -0.10
C LEU A 59 -2.40 13.71 0.26
N ALA A 60 -3.63 14.22 0.27
CA ALA A 60 -4.83 13.42 0.49
C ALA A 60 -4.98 12.34 -0.59
N GLY A 61 -4.79 12.69 -1.86
CA GLY A 61 -4.80 11.75 -2.98
C GLY A 61 -3.74 10.66 -2.85
N LEU A 62 -2.53 11.01 -2.40
CA LEU A 62 -1.46 10.04 -2.15
C LEU A 62 -1.83 9.08 -1.00
N VAL A 63 -2.38 9.60 0.10
CA VAL A 63 -2.83 8.77 1.22
C VAL A 63 -3.95 7.84 0.79
N VAL A 64 -4.95 8.34 0.06
CA VAL A 64 -6.05 7.52 -0.47
C VAL A 64 -5.52 6.47 -1.44
N GLY A 65 -4.61 6.84 -2.35
CA GLY A 65 -3.97 5.91 -3.28
C GLY A 65 -3.16 4.83 -2.55
N PHE A 66 -2.43 5.20 -1.49
CA PHE A 66 -1.70 4.25 -0.65
C PHE A 66 -2.64 3.31 0.11
N VAL A 67 -3.74 3.82 0.67
CA VAL A 67 -4.76 3.00 1.34
C VAL A 67 -5.42 2.05 0.35
N TRP A 68 -5.73 2.51 -0.85
CA TRP A 68 -6.29 1.67 -1.91
C TRP A 68 -5.34 0.55 -2.31
N GLU A 69 -4.07 0.88 -2.54
CA GLU A 69 -3.03 -0.10 -2.87
C GLU A 69 -2.81 -1.09 -1.72
N TRP A 70 -2.86 -0.63 -0.48
CA TRP A 70 -2.78 -1.49 0.69
C TRP A 70 -3.95 -2.48 0.76
N ILE A 71 -5.17 -2.03 0.53
CA ILE A 71 -6.36 -2.89 0.51
C ILE A 71 -6.28 -3.89 -0.65
N ARG A 72 -5.83 -3.44 -1.82
CA ARG A 72 -5.61 -4.28 -3.00
C ARG A 72 -4.65 -5.43 -2.70
N GLU A 73 -3.50 -5.12 -2.10
CA GLU A 73 -2.46 -6.09 -1.81
C GLU A 73 -2.70 -6.88 -0.50
N ALA A 74 -3.66 -6.48 0.33
CA ALA A 74 -4.06 -7.23 1.52
C ALA A 74 -4.73 -8.58 1.17
N GLY A 75 -5.42 -8.65 0.02
CA GLY A 75 -6.05 -9.88 -0.46
C GLY A 75 -5.05 -10.99 -0.78
N GLU A 76 -3.93 -10.65 -1.43
CA GLU A 76 -2.87 -11.60 -1.81
C GLU A 76 -2.05 -12.05 -0.60
N ARG A 77 -1.81 -11.15 0.36
CA ARG A 77 -1.15 -11.49 1.63
C ARG A 77 -1.97 -12.49 2.46
N ALA A 78 -3.29 -12.38 2.44
CA ALA A 78 -4.17 -13.35 3.10
C ALA A 78 -4.15 -14.73 2.41
N ALA A 79 -4.08 -14.78 1.08
CA ALA A 79 -3.98 -16.02 0.31
C ALA A 79 -2.63 -16.72 0.55
N ALA A 80 -1.52 -15.99 0.52
CA ALA A 80 -0.19 -16.52 0.80
C ALA A 80 -0.08 -17.09 2.24
N ALA A 81 -0.70 -16.44 3.23
CA ALA A 81 -0.73 -16.94 4.60
C ALA A 81 -1.54 -18.24 4.76
N ARG A 82 -2.63 -18.42 3.99
CA ARG A 82 -3.41 -19.66 3.97
C ARG A 82 -2.62 -20.80 3.30
N GLN A 83 -2.04 -20.54 2.14
CA GLN A 83 -1.21 -21.52 1.43
C GLN A 83 0.02 -21.95 2.23
N ALA A 84 0.66 -21.03 2.96
CA ALA A 84 1.79 -21.36 3.82
C ALA A 84 1.39 -22.31 4.98
N ARG A 85 0.19 -22.14 5.54
CA ARG A 85 -0.34 -23.02 6.60
C ARG A 85 -0.68 -24.41 6.05
N GLU A 86 -1.31 -24.49 4.88
CA GLU A 86 -1.61 -25.77 4.22
C GLU A 86 -0.33 -26.53 3.83
N LEU A 87 0.68 -25.83 3.28
CA LEU A 87 1.98 -26.44 2.99
C LEU A 87 2.67 -26.96 4.25
N ALA A 88 2.55 -26.25 5.38
CA ALA A 88 3.13 -26.69 6.65
C ALA A 88 2.44 -27.95 7.19
N SER A 89 1.11 -28.04 7.12
CA SER A 89 0.37 -29.24 7.53
C SER A 89 0.66 -30.43 6.62
N LEU A 90 0.67 -30.23 5.30
CA LEU A 90 1.03 -31.27 4.32
C LEU A 90 2.45 -31.80 4.54
N ARG A 91 3.43 -30.91 4.79
CA ARG A 91 4.81 -31.33 5.10
C ARG A 91 4.89 -32.11 6.41
N ALA A 92 4.15 -31.69 7.44
CA ALA A 92 4.11 -32.41 8.71
C ALA A 92 3.48 -33.81 8.55
N GLU A 93 2.45 -33.92 7.72
CA GLU A 93 1.78 -35.18 7.43
C GLU A 93 2.67 -36.13 6.60
N VAL A 94 3.34 -35.62 5.56
CA VAL A 94 4.35 -36.39 4.81
C VAL A 94 5.49 -36.84 5.72
N ALA A 95 5.98 -35.97 6.61
CA ALA A 95 7.04 -36.33 7.56
C ALA A 95 6.59 -37.40 8.56
N ARG A 96 5.32 -37.36 9.00
CA ARG A 96 4.73 -38.37 9.87
C ARG A 96 4.51 -39.69 9.14
N LEU A 97 4.02 -39.68 7.91
CA LEU A 97 3.86 -40.89 7.08
C LEU A 97 5.20 -41.56 6.80
N ARG A 98 6.24 -40.78 6.43
CA ARG A 98 7.62 -41.29 6.26
C ARG A 98 8.23 -41.89 7.54
N LYS A 99 7.81 -41.45 8.72
CA LYS A 99 8.27 -42.01 10.01
C LYS A 99 7.47 -43.24 10.44
N THR A 100 6.22 -43.37 10.00
CA THR A 100 5.30 -44.42 10.49
C THR A 100 5.29 -45.65 9.59
N ASP A 101 5.68 -45.53 8.31
CA ASP A 101 5.78 -46.66 7.38
C ASP A 101 7.21 -46.81 6.81
N PRO A 102 8.01 -47.77 7.33
CA PRO A 102 9.36 -48.07 6.84
C PRO A 102 9.38 -48.54 5.38
N ARG A 103 8.28 -49.10 4.87
CA ARG A 103 8.19 -49.69 3.52
C ARG A 103 8.32 -48.66 2.40
N HIS A 104 7.84 -47.43 2.63
CA HIS A 104 7.97 -46.33 1.67
C HIS A 104 9.41 -45.83 1.51
N ARG A 105 10.27 -46.03 2.52
CA ARG A 105 11.70 -45.66 2.42
C ARG A 105 12.44 -46.63 1.50
N ASP A 106 12.05 -47.90 1.53
CA ASP A 106 12.64 -48.96 0.72
C ASP A 106 12.18 -48.89 -0.74
N GLU A 107 10.92 -48.52 -1.02
CA GLU A 107 10.45 -48.30 -2.41
C GLU A 107 11.14 -47.13 -3.12
N VAL A 108 11.42 -46.03 -2.42
CA VAL A 108 12.13 -44.87 -3.01
C VAL A 108 13.62 -45.17 -3.20
N LEU A 109 14.23 -45.94 -2.30
CA LEU A 109 15.60 -46.42 -2.47
C LEU A 109 15.68 -47.41 -3.65
N ALA A 110 14.71 -48.32 -3.78
CA ALA A 110 14.62 -49.25 -4.91
C ALA A 110 14.44 -48.51 -6.25
N ALA A 111 13.57 -47.50 -6.31
CA ALA A 111 13.38 -46.71 -7.53
C ALA A 111 14.60 -45.85 -7.92
N LEU A 112 15.44 -45.47 -6.96
CA LEU A 112 16.72 -44.78 -7.23
C LEU A 112 17.83 -45.74 -7.65
N ASP A 113 17.82 -46.98 -7.14
CA ASP A 113 18.76 -48.06 -7.53
C ASP A 113 18.45 -48.61 -8.94
N GLU A 114 17.18 -48.61 -9.34
CA GLU A 114 16.73 -49.04 -10.68
C GLU A 114 16.97 -47.98 -11.77
N ALA A 115 17.16 -46.72 -11.38
CA ALA A 115 17.40 -45.58 -12.27
C ALA A 115 18.90 -45.21 -12.43
N GLY A 116 19.79 -45.88 -11.72
CA GLY A 116 21.26 -45.78 -11.85
C GLY A 116 21.82 -46.81 -12.81
#